data_AF-M6UF22-F1
#
_entry.id   AF-M6UF22-F1
#
_cell.length_a   1.000
_cell.length_b   1.000
_cell.length_c   1.000
_cell.angle_alpha   90.00
_cell.angle_beta   90.00
_cell.angle_gamma   90.00
#
_symmetry.space_group_name_H-M   'P 1'
#
loop_
_entity.id
_entity.type
_entity.pdbx_description
1 polymer ?
#
loop_
_entity_poly.entity_id
_entity_poly.type
_entity_poly.pdbx_seq_one_letter_code
_entity_poly.pdbx_strand_id
1 'polypeptide(L)'
;MKQDKINKYNFYYYINAEIEKFLQHVSLNYSARLTKSEINRICQIIVNFSYHSLLKISAKIENIQDSLNFCEIDEYIQVDNLKININKGVFKLNLKYRIEIVFYSITYCFYALKNMIKGFLFGYKEKKTKHTIVSDLAIHQYYSNENIKELKNAIDADRFPLLKEADYILLKSKVFHNLKFDNLSFYWNPIFGIFSEIKWNVLDLIYLSFSLFFFLLKELFFIFFSESRFLLLEDRVKQQIVSFLTKFDLIEYFIITNSECISQELYLSNTPNKNFKTALVWYSTNSKLFKYKKKYADPNETSFPWLKLINVDLHFIWNLDQKNWLVDLGSQSELKIFGPILLENPYKKADSNIFNEEYFNIIIFDVTPVSPKFHATFFSHSYIFYSLENTIKIINDTLDWAKNKKAKVYMKNKRETTEIHSREYAEFIEKCIAQRQLHHINYDISIDFILDSKVDFVLCSPFTSVSNFAAYHQKKSAYYDPVSVLECNFVLENNQFFLSGKSELHDLLDKQYLEFLKKEF
;
A
#
# COMPACT_ATOMS: atom_id res chain seq x y z
N MET A 1 -3.00 32.15 11.71
CA MET A 1 -2.80 31.92 10.25
C MET A 1 -4.07 32.38 9.56
N LYS A 2 -4.02 33.20 8.50
CA LYS A 2 -5.25 33.71 7.86
C LYS A 2 -6.00 32.54 7.22
N GLN A 3 -7.19 32.28 7.75
CA GLN A 3 -8.12 31.24 7.32
C GLN A 3 -8.50 31.38 5.82
N ASP A 4 -8.41 32.58 5.22
CA ASP A 4 -8.84 32.91 3.85
C ASP A 4 -8.14 32.22 2.64
N LYS A 5 -7.40 31.10 2.82
CA LYS A 5 -6.61 30.47 1.74
C LYS A 5 -6.81 28.97 1.54
N ILE A 6 -7.71 28.32 2.27
CA ILE A 6 -7.92 26.88 2.09
C ILE A 6 -8.74 26.62 0.84
N ASN A 7 -8.27 25.74 -0.04
CA ASN A 7 -8.92 25.38 -1.27
C ASN A 7 -8.70 23.88 -1.57
N LYS A 8 -9.26 23.42 -2.69
CA LYS A 8 -9.20 22.02 -3.12
C LYS A 8 -7.77 21.44 -3.26
N TYR A 9 -6.76 22.27 -3.46
CA TYR A 9 -5.37 21.88 -3.69
C TYR A 9 -4.52 21.82 -2.40
N ASN A 10 -4.77 22.67 -1.40
CA ASN A 10 -4.00 22.69 -0.15
C ASN A 10 -4.75 22.13 1.06
N PHE A 11 -6.02 21.76 0.91
CA PHE A 11 -6.85 21.24 2.00
C PHE A 11 -6.21 20.07 2.77
N TYR A 12 -5.69 19.07 2.06
CA TYR A 12 -5.08 17.89 2.66
C TYR A 12 -3.83 18.21 3.47
N TYR A 13 -3.10 19.27 3.12
CA TYR A 13 -1.98 19.72 3.94
C TYR A 13 -2.44 20.04 5.35
N TYR A 14 -3.52 20.82 5.47
CA TYR A 14 -3.99 21.27 6.78
C TYR A 14 -4.52 20.11 7.60
N ILE A 15 -5.28 19.21 6.98
CA ILE A 15 -5.75 17.98 7.66
C ILE A 15 -4.56 17.14 8.17
N ASN A 16 -3.53 16.93 7.33
CA ASN A 16 -2.34 16.20 7.74
C ASN A 16 -1.59 16.90 8.88
N ALA A 17 -1.45 18.23 8.82
CA ALA A 17 -0.79 19.02 9.86
C ALA A 17 -1.52 18.93 11.20
N GLU A 18 -2.85 18.99 11.21
CA GLU A 18 -3.65 18.85 12.45
C GLU A 18 -3.57 17.42 13.01
N ILE A 19 -3.58 16.40 12.16
CA ILE A 19 -3.35 15.02 12.59
C ILE A 19 -1.94 14.87 13.18
N GLU A 20 -0.90 15.43 12.56
CA GLU A 20 0.47 15.36 13.10
C GLU A 20 0.57 16.01 14.48
N LYS A 21 -0.03 17.19 14.68
CA LYS A 21 -0.10 17.84 16.00
C LYS A 21 -0.80 16.94 17.02
N PHE A 22 -1.92 16.33 16.64
CA PHE A 22 -2.63 15.40 17.51
C PHE A 22 -1.77 14.20 17.92
N LEU A 23 -1.05 13.59 16.98
CA LEU A 23 -0.14 12.46 17.27
C LEU A 23 1.03 12.88 18.17
N GLN A 24 1.53 14.11 18.04
CA GLN A 24 2.53 14.67 18.95
C GLN A 24 1.96 14.80 20.37
N HIS A 25 0.73 15.32 20.53
CA HIS A 25 0.07 15.40 21.83
C HIS A 25 -0.18 14.02 22.45
N VAL A 26 -0.63 13.04 21.66
CA VAL A 26 -0.75 11.64 22.11
C VAL A 26 0.62 11.16 22.59
N SER A 27 1.69 11.37 21.82
CA SER A 27 3.03 10.92 22.19
C SER A 27 3.50 11.51 23.52
N LEU A 28 3.27 12.81 23.75
CA LEU A 28 3.62 13.49 25.00
C LEU A 28 2.83 12.93 26.19
N ASN A 29 1.51 12.78 26.05
CA ASN A 29 0.62 12.32 27.12
C ASN A 29 0.94 10.91 27.63
N TYR A 30 1.42 10.03 26.75
CA TYR A 30 1.69 8.63 27.09
C TYR A 30 3.18 8.31 27.30
N SER A 31 4.08 9.27 27.03
CA SER A 31 5.55 9.12 27.15
C SER A 31 6.04 8.63 28.52
N ALA A 32 5.39 9.05 29.61
CA ALA A 32 5.80 8.67 30.97
C ALA A 32 5.44 7.21 31.34
N ARG A 33 4.59 6.53 30.56
CA ARG A 33 4.00 5.23 30.94
C ARG A 33 4.24 4.12 29.92
N LEU A 34 4.58 4.47 28.69
CA LEU A 34 4.68 3.55 27.56
C LEU A 34 6.04 3.70 26.87
N THR A 35 6.49 2.62 26.25
CA THR A 35 7.68 2.65 25.39
C THR A 35 7.39 3.42 24.10
N LYS A 36 8.45 3.91 23.43
CA LYS A 36 8.33 4.58 22.12
C LYS A 36 7.59 3.74 21.08
N SER A 37 7.85 2.43 21.04
CA SER A 37 7.18 1.50 20.12
C SER A 37 5.68 1.36 20.40
N GLU A 38 5.29 1.29 21.68
CA GLU A 38 3.87 1.26 22.08
C GLU A 38 3.14 2.57 21.74
N ILE A 39 3.80 3.71 21.93
CA ILE A 39 3.26 5.02 21.56
C ILE A 39 3.07 5.11 20.04
N ASN A 40 4.07 4.71 19.26
CA ASN A 40 3.97 4.68 17.80
C ASN A 40 2.81 3.77 17.35
N ARG A 41 2.65 2.60 17.98
CA ARG A 41 1.55 1.69 17.67
C ARG A 41 0.18 2.29 18.02
N ILE A 42 0.03 2.95 19.16
CA ILE A 42 -1.19 3.67 19.50
C ILE A 42 -1.49 4.73 18.44
N CYS A 43 -0.48 5.52 18.04
CA CYS A 43 -0.63 6.52 16.99
C CYS A 43 -1.10 5.87 15.67
N GLN A 44 -0.47 4.77 15.25
CA GLN A 44 -0.88 4.01 14.06
C GLN A 44 -2.35 3.55 14.14
N ILE A 45 -2.77 2.95 15.26
CA ILE A 45 -4.16 2.50 15.44
C ILE A 45 -5.13 3.69 15.37
N ILE A 46 -4.82 4.77 16.07
CA ILE A 46 -5.67 5.97 16.07
C ILE A 46 -5.78 6.56 14.68
N VAL A 47 -4.68 6.71 13.93
CA VAL A 47 -4.73 7.24 12.55
C VAL A 47 -5.51 6.31 11.65
N ASN A 48 -5.35 4.98 11.79
CA ASN A 48 -6.09 4.01 10.99
C ASN A 48 -7.61 4.15 11.16
N PHE A 49 -8.09 4.39 12.39
CA PHE A 49 -9.50 4.67 12.64
C PHE A 49 -9.90 6.09 12.23
N SER A 50 -9.05 7.07 12.49
CA SER A 50 -9.48 8.47 12.41
C SER A 50 -9.32 9.08 11.04
N TYR A 51 -8.30 8.71 10.27
CA TYR A 51 -7.91 9.44 9.08
C TYR A 51 -9.04 9.50 8.03
N HIS A 52 -9.57 8.35 7.62
CA HIS A 52 -10.66 8.32 6.64
C HIS A 52 -11.95 8.97 7.13
N SER A 53 -12.25 8.83 8.41
CA SER A 53 -13.46 9.41 9.00
C SER A 53 -13.36 10.92 9.13
N LEU A 54 -12.19 11.45 9.50
CA LEU A 54 -11.89 12.88 9.47
C LEU A 54 -11.97 13.42 8.03
N LEU A 55 -11.42 12.71 7.04
CA LEU A 55 -11.55 13.08 5.63
C LEU A 55 -13.01 13.07 5.14
N LYS A 56 -13.84 12.11 5.58
CA LYS A 56 -15.26 12.08 5.23
C LYS A 56 -16.03 13.23 5.86
N ILE A 57 -15.76 13.55 7.12
CA ILE A 57 -16.36 14.70 7.82
C ILE A 57 -16.01 15.96 7.04
N SER A 58 -14.74 16.09 6.68
CA SER A 58 -14.21 17.28 6.05
C SER A 58 -14.70 17.44 4.59
N ALA A 59 -14.90 16.33 3.86
CA ALA A 59 -15.44 16.33 2.49
C ALA A 59 -16.96 16.61 2.39
N LYS A 60 -17.73 16.44 3.47
CA LYS A 60 -19.18 16.73 3.49
C LYS A 60 -19.50 18.21 3.68
N ILE A 61 -18.52 19.00 4.07
CA ILE A 61 -18.73 20.40 4.40
C ILE A 61 -18.55 21.20 3.11
N GLU A 62 -19.65 21.76 2.61
CA GLU A 62 -19.68 22.51 1.33
C GLU A 62 -18.70 23.70 1.35
N ASN A 63 -18.49 24.27 2.54
CA ASN A 63 -17.47 25.28 2.79
C ASN A 63 -16.20 24.64 3.37
N ILE A 64 -15.16 24.51 2.56
CA ILE A 64 -13.84 24.01 2.97
C ILE A 64 -13.33 24.75 4.22
N GLN A 65 -13.70 26.01 4.43
CA GLN A 65 -13.27 26.77 5.60
C GLN A 65 -13.85 26.24 6.92
N ASP A 66 -15.15 25.89 6.91
CA ASP A 66 -15.84 25.35 8.08
C ASP A 66 -15.36 23.93 8.42
N SER A 67 -14.71 23.28 7.45
CA SER A 67 -14.24 21.91 7.60
C SER A 67 -13.04 21.75 8.53
N LEU A 68 -12.33 22.82 8.92
CA LEU A 68 -11.29 22.74 9.95
C LEU A 68 -11.77 23.11 11.35
N ASN A 69 -12.98 23.65 11.49
CA ASN A 69 -13.48 24.10 12.79
C ASN A 69 -13.52 22.96 13.81
N PHE A 70 -13.70 21.70 13.36
CA PHE A 70 -13.65 20.55 14.27
C PHE A 70 -12.31 20.39 15.00
N CYS A 71 -11.21 20.89 14.44
CA CYS A 71 -9.89 20.86 15.09
C CYS A 71 -9.79 21.87 16.23
N GLU A 72 -10.60 22.93 16.23
CA GLU A 72 -10.57 23.99 17.25
C GLU A 72 -11.48 23.68 18.45
N ILE A 73 -12.37 22.68 18.32
CA ILE A 73 -13.30 22.30 19.38
C ILE A 73 -12.55 21.52 20.47
N ASP A 74 -12.59 22.00 21.71
CA ASP A 74 -12.09 21.28 22.89
C ASP A 74 -13.07 20.20 23.41
N GLU A 75 -13.68 19.47 22.48
CA GLU A 75 -14.64 18.41 22.76
C GLU A 75 -14.19 17.07 22.19
N TYR A 76 -14.90 16.00 22.58
CA TYR A 76 -14.69 14.68 22.01
C TYR A 76 -15.47 14.52 20.70
N ILE A 77 -14.75 14.23 19.62
CA ILE A 77 -15.31 13.88 18.32
C ILE A 77 -15.44 12.38 18.24
N GLN A 78 -16.63 11.88 17.90
CA GLN A 78 -16.85 10.46 17.62
C GLN A 78 -16.25 10.11 16.27
N VAL A 79 -15.34 9.14 16.26
CA VAL A 79 -14.69 8.64 15.06
C VAL A 79 -14.64 7.11 15.10
N ASP A 80 -15.54 6.48 14.35
CA ASP A 80 -15.76 5.03 14.34
C ASP A 80 -15.87 4.45 15.76
N ASN A 81 -14.87 3.69 16.21
CA ASN A 81 -14.85 3.04 17.52
C ASN A 81 -14.22 3.90 18.64
N LEU A 82 -13.79 5.12 18.31
CA LEU A 82 -13.08 6.03 19.18
C LEU A 82 -13.86 7.32 19.42
N LYS A 83 -13.65 7.92 20.59
CA LYS A 83 -13.87 9.34 20.82
C LYS A 83 -12.51 10.00 20.98
N ILE A 84 -12.18 10.99 20.15
CA ILE A 84 -10.89 11.67 20.20
C ILE A 84 -11.08 13.15 20.56
N ASN A 85 -10.18 13.69 21.36
CA ASN A 85 -10.02 15.15 21.49
C ASN A 85 -8.64 15.49 20.92
N ILE A 86 -8.66 16.17 19.76
CA ILE A 86 -7.50 16.49 18.93
C ILE A 86 -6.53 17.41 19.70
N ASN A 87 -7.07 18.46 20.32
CA ASN A 87 -6.28 19.46 21.05
C ASN A 87 -5.58 18.88 22.27
N LYS A 88 -6.24 17.99 23.01
CA LYS A 88 -5.69 17.37 24.20
C LYS A 88 -4.86 16.13 23.93
N GLY A 89 -4.89 15.55 22.73
CA GLY A 89 -4.18 14.29 22.45
C GLY A 89 -4.70 13.11 23.27
N VAL A 90 -5.99 13.08 23.57
CA VAL A 90 -6.62 12.01 24.37
C VAL A 90 -7.72 11.30 23.58
N PHE A 91 -7.93 10.03 23.89
CA PHE A 91 -8.97 9.23 23.26
C PHE A 91 -9.68 8.33 24.28
N LYS A 92 -10.90 7.92 23.94
CA LYS A 92 -11.71 6.95 24.70
C LYS A 92 -12.25 5.88 23.77
N LEU A 93 -12.16 4.63 24.18
CA LEU A 93 -12.74 3.50 23.46
C LEU A 93 -14.21 3.33 23.82
N ASN A 94 -15.07 3.09 22.83
CA ASN A 94 -16.44 2.70 23.10
C ASN A 94 -16.49 1.29 23.74
N LEU A 95 -17.57 0.99 24.47
CA LEU A 95 -17.68 -0.29 25.21
C LEU A 95 -17.67 -1.51 24.28
N LYS A 96 -18.35 -1.41 23.14
CA LYS A 96 -18.42 -2.50 22.14
C LYS A 96 -17.02 -2.91 21.68
N TYR A 97 -16.19 -1.94 21.31
CA TYR A 97 -14.84 -2.18 20.82
C TYR A 97 -13.92 -2.72 21.91
N ARG A 98 -14.07 -2.30 23.17
CA ARG A 98 -13.34 -2.93 24.29
C ARG A 98 -13.66 -4.42 24.41
N ILE A 99 -14.94 -4.80 24.31
CA ILE A 99 -15.37 -6.20 24.34
C ILE A 99 -14.79 -6.96 23.15
N GLU A 100 -14.83 -6.39 21.95
CA GLU A 100 -14.24 -6.98 20.75
C GLU A 100 -12.73 -7.24 20.92
N ILE A 101 -11.96 -6.26 21.43
CA ILE A 101 -10.52 -6.42 21.66
C ILE A 101 -10.25 -7.57 22.65
N VAL A 102 -10.98 -7.64 23.76
CA VAL A 102 -10.84 -8.73 24.74
C VAL A 102 -11.17 -10.08 24.10
N PHE A 103 -12.27 -10.15 23.35
CA PHE A 103 -12.69 -11.37 22.66
C PHE A 103 -11.64 -11.82 21.63
N TYR A 104 -11.11 -10.92 20.81
CA TYR A 104 -10.07 -11.23 19.84
C TYR A 104 -8.79 -11.69 20.53
N SER A 105 -8.38 -11.04 21.62
CA SER A 105 -7.20 -11.41 22.40
C SER A 105 -7.30 -12.83 22.97
N ILE A 106 -8.44 -13.18 23.56
CA ILE A 106 -8.74 -14.54 24.02
C ILE A 106 -8.72 -15.53 22.84
N THR A 107 -9.34 -15.15 21.73
CA THR A 107 -9.39 -15.97 20.51
C THR A 107 -7.99 -16.28 19.97
N TYR A 108 -7.07 -15.33 20.00
CA TYR A 108 -5.67 -15.56 19.59
C TYR A 108 -4.93 -16.52 20.50
N CYS A 109 -5.15 -16.45 21.83
CA CYS A 109 -4.61 -17.46 22.75
C CYS A 109 -5.12 -18.85 22.38
N PHE A 110 -6.43 -19.02 22.14
CA PHE A 110 -6.99 -20.30 21.72
C PHE A 110 -6.45 -20.79 20.37
N TYR A 111 -6.27 -19.89 19.39
CA TYR A 111 -5.68 -20.26 18.11
C TYR A 111 -4.23 -20.69 18.23
N ALA A 112 -3.43 -20.02 19.07
CA ALA A 112 -2.06 -20.44 19.36
C ALA A 112 -2.03 -21.86 19.95
N LEU A 113 -2.85 -22.11 20.97
CA LEU A 113 -2.92 -23.42 21.63
C LEU A 113 -3.41 -24.53 20.70
N LYS A 114 -4.49 -24.27 19.94
CA LYS A 114 -5.02 -25.23 18.96
C LYS A 114 -3.97 -25.61 17.92
N ASN A 115 -3.25 -24.64 17.36
CA ASN A 115 -2.23 -24.93 16.36
C ASN A 115 -1.00 -25.60 16.97
N MET A 116 -0.65 -25.27 18.22
CA MET A 116 0.43 -25.95 18.92
C MET A 116 0.10 -27.41 19.22
N ILE A 117 -1.14 -27.71 19.64
CA ILE A 117 -1.62 -29.11 19.80
C ILE A 117 -1.55 -29.83 18.45
N LYS A 118 -1.94 -29.18 17.35
CA LYS A 118 -1.79 -29.75 16.01
C LYS A 118 -0.33 -30.06 15.67
N GLY A 119 0.61 -29.17 15.98
CA GLY A 119 2.05 -29.43 15.79
C GLY A 119 2.61 -30.50 16.73
N PHE A 120 2.10 -30.62 17.96
CA PHE A 120 2.45 -31.72 18.86
C PHE A 120 2.02 -33.09 18.29
N LEU A 121 0.81 -33.17 17.73
CA LEU A 121 0.25 -34.41 17.18
C LEU A 121 0.77 -34.76 15.77
N PHE A 122 0.93 -33.75 14.91
CA PHE A 122 1.12 -33.91 13.46
C PHE A 122 2.28 -33.08 12.90
N GLY A 123 3.01 -32.34 13.75
CA GLY A 123 4.14 -31.53 13.31
C GLY A 123 5.25 -32.40 12.73
N TYR A 124 5.80 -31.96 11.61
CA TYR A 124 6.78 -32.70 10.82
C TYR A 124 8.12 -31.96 10.71
N LYS A 125 8.15 -30.65 10.99
CA LYS A 125 9.37 -29.85 10.95
C LYS A 125 10.10 -29.87 12.29
N GLU A 126 11.43 -29.85 12.21
CA GLU A 126 12.29 -29.69 13.36
C GLU A 126 12.33 -28.23 13.83
N LYS A 127 12.62 -28.00 15.11
CA LYS A 127 12.76 -26.66 15.72
C LYS A 127 13.99 -25.87 15.26
N LYS A 128 14.60 -26.25 14.14
CA LYS A 128 15.73 -25.55 13.51
C LYS A 128 15.35 -24.94 12.16
N THR A 129 14.18 -25.29 11.62
CA THR A 129 13.70 -24.70 10.36
C THR A 129 13.28 -23.26 10.61
N LYS A 130 13.94 -22.33 9.93
CA LYS A 130 13.56 -20.92 9.98
C LYS A 130 12.43 -20.64 8.99
N HIS A 131 11.59 -19.68 9.36
CA HIS A 131 10.42 -19.30 8.58
C HIS A 131 10.50 -17.82 8.21
N THR A 132 10.27 -17.53 6.93
CA THR A 132 9.97 -16.20 6.43
C THR A 132 8.45 -16.04 6.35
N ILE A 133 7.91 -15.15 7.18
CA ILE A 133 6.49 -14.85 7.25
C ILE A 133 6.19 -13.68 6.33
N VAL A 134 5.24 -13.85 5.41
CA VAL A 134 4.82 -12.83 4.46
C VAL A 134 3.39 -12.42 4.73
N SER A 135 3.16 -11.13 4.86
CA SER A 135 1.84 -10.53 4.98
C SER A 135 1.04 -10.68 3.68
N ASP A 136 -0.17 -10.12 3.62
CA ASP A 136 -1.03 -10.36 2.45
C ASP A 136 -0.45 -9.62 1.23
N LEU A 137 0.01 -10.39 0.24
CA LEU A 137 0.49 -9.89 -1.04
C LEU A 137 -0.65 -9.63 -2.04
N ALA A 138 -1.91 -9.76 -1.63
CA ALA A 138 -3.09 -9.65 -2.48
C ALA A 138 -3.03 -10.54 -3.75
N ILE A 139 -2.27 -11.64 -3.69
CA ILE A 139 -2.01 -12.55 -4.83
C ILE A 139 -3.28 -13.16 -5.42
N HIS A 140 -4.37 -13.24 -4.66
CA HIS A 140 -5.66 -13.70 -5.17
C HIS A 140 -6.25 -12.81 -6.28
N GLN A 141 -5.72 -11.60 -6.48
CA GLN A 141 -6.08 -10.72 -7.60
C GLN A 141 -5.43 -11.15 -8.92
N TYR A 142 -4.36 -11.95 -8.86
CA TYR A 142 -3.52 -12.29 -10.02
C TYR A 142 -3.36 -13.80 -10.25
N TYR A 143 -3.65 -14.59 -9.21
CA TYR A 143 -3.54 -16.04 -9.21
C TYR A 143 -4.89 -16.67 -8.85
N SER A 144 -5.12 -17.85 -9.41
CA SER A 144 -6.22 -18.78 -9.12
C SER A 144 -5.64 -20.10 -8.59
N ASN A 145 -6.50 -21.02 -8.15
CA ASN A 145 -6.03 -22.35 -7.72
C ASN A 145 -5.31 -23.13 -8.85
N GLU A 146 -5.63 -22.83 -10.11
CA GLU A 146 -5.06 -23.51 -11.27
C GLU A 146 -3.63 -23.05 -11.57
N ASN A 147 -3.33 -21.76 -11.35
CA ASN A 147 -2.04 -21.18 -11.71
C ASN A 147 -1.19 -20.71 -10.51
N ILE A 148 -1.63 -20.93 -9.26
CA ILE A 148 -0.88 -20.50 -8.06
C ILE A 148 0.54 -21.07 -7.99
N LYS A 149 0.81 -22.20 -8.64
CA LYS A 149 2.19 -22.74 -8.78
C LYS A 149 3.13 -21.79 -9.51
N GLU A 150 2.60 -20.94 -10.40
CA GLU A 150 3.38 -19.92 -11.10
C GLU A 150 3.92 -18.84 -10.15
N LEU A 151 3.29 -18.62 -8.99
CA LEU A 151 3.84 -17.72 -7.96
C LEU A 151 5.20 -18.23 -7.47
N LYS A 152 5.35 -19.55 -7.29
CA LYS A 152 6.61 -20.16 -6.89
C LYS A 152 7.68 -19.94 -7.96
N ASN A 153 7.32 -20.13 -9.24
CA ASN A 153 8.24 -19.83 -10.36
C ASN A 153 8.67 -18.35 -10.36
N ALA A 154 7.74 -17.42 -10.06
CA ALA A 154 8.07 -16.00 -9.96
C ALA A 154 9.01 -15.69 -8.78
N ILE A 155 8.82 -16.35 -7.64
CA ILE A 155 9.74 -16.26 -6.48
C ILE A 155 11.14 -16.76 -6.86
N ASP A 156 11.22 -17.90 -7.55
CA ASP A 156 12.49 -18.52 -7.91
C ASP A 156 13.24 -17.73 -9.01
N ALA A 157 12.50 -16.99 -9.84
CA ALA A 157 13.02 -16.11 -10.89
C ALA A 157 13.45 -14.72 -10.38
N ASP A 158 13.87 -14.60 -9.10
CA ASP A 158 14.38 -13.37 -8.48
C ASP A 158 13.39 -12.19 -8.42
N ARG A 159 12.08 -12.38 -8.65
CA ARG A 159 11.12 -11.24 -8.56
C ARG A 159 10.84 -10.80 -7.13
N PHE A 160 11.20 -11.63 -6.15
CA PHE A 160 11.01 -11.40 -4.73
C PHE A 160 12.30 -11.69 -3.96
N PRO A 161 13.17 -10.69 -3.73
CA PRO A 161 14.55 -10.92 -3.29
C PRO A 161 14.65 -11.68 -1.96
N LEU A 162 13.77 -11.37 -1.00
CA LEU A 162 13.76 -12.02 0.30
C LEU A 162 13.13 -13.41 0.30
N LEU A 163 12.32 -13.75 -0.71
CA LEU A 163 11.59 -15.01 -0.73
C LEU A 163 12.41 -16.13 -1.34
N LYS A 164 13.29 -15.82 -2.30
CA LYS A 164 14.11 -16.83 -2.96
C LYS A 164 15.09 -17.53 -2.01
N GLU A 165 15.68 -16.78 -1.10
CA GLU A 165 16.69 -17.29 -0.15
C GLU A 165 16.07 -17.93 1.10
N ALA A 166 14.74 -17.87 1.26
CA ALA A 166 14.08 -18.34 2.47
C ALA A 166 14.03 -19.87 2.56
N ASP A 167 14.41 -20.41 3.72
CA ASP A 167 14.28 -21.84 4.04
C ASP A 167 12.83 -22.33 3.87
N TYR A 168 11.88 -21.57 4.42
CA TYR A 168 10.47 -21.86 4.33
C TYR A 168 9.63 -20.58 4.39
N ILE A 169 8.63 -20.48 3.50
CA ILE A 169 7.81 -19.29 3.32
C ILE A 169 6.39 -19.59 3.80
N LEU A 170 5.90 -18.75 4.71
CA LEU A 170 4.51 -18.77 5.15
C LEU A 170 3.80 -17.50 4.68
N LEU A 171 2.95 -17.64 3.67
CA LEU A 171 2.26 -16.52 3.05
C LEU A 171 0.83 -16.38 3.60
N LYS A 172 0.45 -15.15 3.96
CA LYS A 172 -0.90 -14.82 4.40
C LYS A 172 -1.88 -14.83 3.22
N SER A 173 -2.80 -15.79 3.16
CA SER A 173 -3.89 -15.82 2.19
C SER A 173 -5.11 -16.55 2.74
N LYS A 174 -6.28 -15.91 2.61
CA LYS A 174 -7.58 -16.56 2.89
C LYS A 174 -8.00 -17.51 1.77
N VAL A 175 -7.78 -17.11 0.52
CA VAL A 175 -8.22 -17.85 -0.68
C VAL A 175 -7.44 -19.15 -0.84
N PHE A 176 -6.13 -19.11 -0.61
CA PHE A 176 -5.24 -20.27 -0.78
C PHE A 176 -4.97 -21.01 0.53
N HIS A 177 -5.76 -20.77 1.58
CA HIS A 177 -5.48 -21.32 2.91
C HIS A 177 -5.35 -22.85 2.89
N ASN A 178 -4.27 -23.35 3.51
CA ASN A 178 -3.86 -24.77 3.57
C ASN A 178 -3.28 -25.35 2.28
N LEU A 179 -3.14 -24.56 1.20
CA LEU A 179 -2.33 -24.98 0.06
C LEU A 179 -0.84 -24.97 0.44
N LYS A 180 -0.09 -25.93 -0.13
CA LYS A 180 1.36 -26.11 0.09
C LYS A 180 2.04 -26.52 -1.21
N PHE A 181 3.17 -25.90 -1.52
CA PHE A 181 4.04 -26.22 -2.66
C PHE A 181 5.49 -26.11 -2.21
N ASP A 182 6.24 -27.21 -2.21
CA ASP A 182 7.65 -27.25 -1.80
C ASP A 182 7.90 -26.57 -0.44
N ASN A 183 8.64 -25.45 -0.46
CA ASN A 183 8.96 -24.64 0.71
C ASN A 183 7.98 -23.48 0.97
N LEU A 184 6.83 -23.42 0.28
CA LEU A 184 5.81 -22.38 0.38
C LEU A 184 4.49 -22.96 0.92
N SER A 185 3.96 -22.35 1.98
CA SER A 185 2.65 -22.68 2.53
C SER A 185 1.79 -21.45 2.73
N PHE A 186 0.47 -21.62 2.56
CA PHE A 186 -0.50 -20.54 2.69
C PHE A 186 -1.37 -20.69 3.94
N TYR A 187 -1.42 -19.62 4.74
CA TYR A 187 -2.16 -19.59 5.99
C TYR A 187 -3.02 -18.34 6.06
N TRP A 188 -4.21 -18.43 6.67
CA TRP A 188 -4.96 -17.21 7.00
C TRP A 188 -4.20 -16.35 8.02
N ASN A 189 -3.51 -16.99 8.96
CA ASN A 189 -2.59 -16.33 9.89
C ASN A 189 -1.27 -17.13 9.98
N PRO A 190 -0.22 -16.70 9.24
CA PRO A 190 1.06 -17.39 9.18
C PRO A 190 1.76 -17.63 10.52
N ILE A 191 1.61 -16.73 11.50
CA ILE A 191 2.22 -16.89 12.83
C ILE A 191 1.71 -18.17 13.50
N PHE A 192 0.41 -18.44 13.40
CA PHE A 192 -0.18 -19.67 13.90
C PHE A 192 0.16 -20.89 13.03
N GLY A 193 0.46 -20.66 11.75
CA GLY A 193 0.95 -21.68 10.83
C GLY A 193 2.23 -22.36 11.35
N ILE A 194 3.20 -21.59 11.87
CA ILE A 194 4.45 -22.14 12.44
C ILE A 194 4.15 -23.18 13.51
N PHE A 195 3.25 -22.87 14.45
CA PHE A 195 2.88 -23.80 15.52
C PHE A 195 2.33 -25.13 14.98
N SER A 196 1.64 -25.12 13.85
CA SER A 196 1.07 -26.33 13.26
C SER A 196 2.07 -27.21 12.51
N GLU A 197 3.21 -26.66 12.09
CA GLU A 197 4.20 -27.40 11.29
C GLU A 197 5.36 -27.93 12.13
N ILE A 198 5.72 -27.24 13.21
CA ILE A 198 6.79 -27.63 14.12
C ILE A 198 6.35 -28.79 15.02
N LYS A 199 7.24 -29.78 15.20
CA LYS A 199 7.08 -30.87 16.15
C LYS A 199 7.38 -30.40 17.57
N TRP A 200 6.33 -30.12 18.35
CA TRP A 200 6.45 -29.70 19.75
C TRP A 200 6.54 -30.89 20.70
N ASN A 201 7.14 -30.69 21.88
CA ASN A 201 7.06 -31.63 22.98
C ASN A 201 6.03 -31.16 24.02
N VAL A 202 5.69 -32.02 24.98
CA VAL A 202 4.68 -31.73 26.00
C VAL A 202 5.07 -30.56 26.91
N LEU A 203 6.37 -30.38 27.19
CA LEU A 203 6.84 -29.30 28.05
C LEU A 203 6.68 -27.94 27.37
N ASP A 204 6.90 -27.86 26.05
CA ASP A 204 6.65 -26.64 25.29
C ASP A 204 5.16 -26.26 25.37
N LEU A 205 4.28 -27.24 25.19
CA LEU A 205 2.82 -27.04 25.21
C LEU A 205 2.37 -26.51 26.58
N ILE A 206 2.85 -27.14 27.66
CA ILE A 206 2.59 -26.68 29.03
C ILE A 206 3.11 -25.26 29.21
N TYR A 207 4.37 -24.99 28.82
CA TYR A 207 4.98 -23.68 28.99
C TYR A 207 4.19 -22.58 28.27
N LEU A 208 3.85 -22.76 26.98
CA LEU A 208 3.10 -21.75 26.24
C LEU A 208 1.71 -21.54 26.86
N SER A 209 1.03 -22.62 27.25
CA SER A 209 -0.31 -22.56 27.86
C SER A 209 -0.32 -21.73 29.13
N PHE A 210 0.57 -22.04 30.08
CA PHE A 210 0.68 -21.28 31.31
C PHE A 210 1.15 -19.84 31.06
N SER A 211 2.11 -19.65 30.15
CA SER A 211 2.62 -18.33 29.81
C SER A 211 1.52 -17.42 29.24
N LEU A 212 0.73 -17.90 28.27
CA LEU A 212 -0.37 -17.14 27.68
C LEU A 212 -1.50 -16.89 28.69
N PHE A 213 -1.85 -17.90 29.50
CA PHE A 213 -2.91 -17.78 30.50
C PHE A 213 -2.58 -16.69 31.54
N PHE A 214 -1.42 -16.77 32.19
CA PHE A 214 -1.03 -15.79 33.20
C PHE A 214 -0.78 -14.41 32.60
N PHE A 215 -0.21 -14.34 31.38
CA PHE A 215 -0.07 -13.07 30.67
C PHE A 215 -1.42 -12.42 30.41
N LEU A 216 -2.39 -13.17 29.90
CA LEU A 216 -3.72 -12.66 29.61
C LEU A 216 -4.43 -12.20 30.89
N LEU A 217 -4.40 -12.99 31.98
CA LEU A 217 -4.99 -12.57 33.26
C LEU A 217 -4.37 -11.26 33.77
N LYS A 218 -3.04 -11.15 33.69
CA LYS A 218 -2.32 -9.93 34.07
C LYS A 218 -2.79 -8.73 33.23
N GLU A 219 -2.83 -8.87 31.91
CA GLU A 219 -3.26 -7.76 31.05
C GLU A 219 -4.73 -7.41 31.27
N LEU A 220 -5.63 -8.39 31.38
CA LEU A 220 -7.05 -8.18 31.70
C LEU A 220 -7.25 -7.44 33.03
N PHE A 221 -6.40 -7.65 34.03
CA PHE A 221 -6.44 -6.86 35.26
C PHE A 221 -6.01 -5.40 35.01
N PHE A 222 -4.96 -5.19 34.22
CA PHE A 222 -4.40 -3.85 34.03
C PHE A 222 -5.14 -2.97 33.02
N ILE A 223 -5.88 -3.54 32.07
CA ILE A 223 -6.61 -2.75 31.07
C ILE A 223 -7.66 -1.81 31.70
N PHE A 224 -8.24 -2.17 32.86
CA PHE A 224 -9.21 -1.33 33.57
C PHE A 224 -8.66 0.03 34.02
N PHE A 225 -7.33 0.18 34.09
CA PHE A 225 -6.69 1.42 34.53
C PHE A 225 -6.21 2.31 33.37
N SER A 226 -6.35 1.88 32.11
CA SER A 226 -5.73 2.59 30.99
C SER A 226 -6.34 2.28 29.61
N GLU A 227 -6.87 3.30 28.93
CA GLU A 227 -7.35 3.22 27.54
C GLU A 227 -6.28 2.73 26.56
N SER A 228 -5.04 3.20 26.74
CA SER A 228 -3.91 2.79 25.90
C SER A 228 -3.58 1.31 26.06
N ARG A 229 -3.75 0.75 27.27
CA ARG A 229 -3.55 -0.70 27.49
C ARG A 229 -4.66 -1.52 26.83
N PHE A 230 -5.91 -1.06 26.88
CA PHE A 230 -6.98 -1.68 26.11
C PHE A 230 -6.63 -1.71 24.62
N LEU A 231 -6.20 -0.58 24.06
CA LEU A 231 -5.89 -0.48 22.63
C LEU A 231 -4.76 -1.42 22.19
N LEU A 232 -3.81 -1.70 23.09
CA LEU A 232 -2.65 -2.56 22.84
C LEU A 232 -2.84 -4.02 23.24
N LEU A 233 -3.99 -4.41 23.82
CA LEU A 233 -4.17 -5.75 24.39
C LEU A 233 -3.97 -6.86 23.35
N GLU A 234 -4.58 -6.72 22.17
CA GLU A 234 -4.45 -7.68 21.07
C GLU A 234 -2.98 -7.83 20.62
N ASP A 235 -2.33 -6.70 20.38
CA ASP A 235 -0.94 -6.61 19.97
C ASP A 235 0.01 -7.23 21.00
N ARG A 236 -0.23 -7.01 22.29
CA ARG A 236 0.54 -7.56 23.40
C ARG A 236 0.40 -9.08 23.51
N VAL A 237 -0.81 -9.63 23.28
CA VAL A 237 -1.00 -11.09 23.21
C VAL A 237 -0.22 -11.68 22.03
N LYS A 238 -0.30 -11.06 20.85
CA LYS A 238 0.49 -11.49 19.68
C LYS A 238 1.99 -11.38 19.94
N GLN A 239 2.46 -10.32 20.59
CA GLN A 239 3.85 -10.16 21.01
C GLN A 239 4.32 -11.29 21.93
N GLN A 240 3.49 -11.73 22.88
CA GLN A 240 3.81 -12.88 23.73
C GLN A 240 3.94 -14.17 22.92
N ILE A 241 3.06 -14.38 21.94
CA ILE A 241 3.09 -15.52 21.03
C ILE A 241 4.37 -15.49 20.17
N VAL A 242 4.71 -14.35 19.56
CA VAL A 242 5.92 -14.21 18.75
C VAL A 242 7.19 -14.34 19.59
N SER A 243 7.20 -13.82 20.83
CA SER A 243 8.33 -13.98 21.75
C SER A 243 8.61 -15.46 22.07
N PHE A 244 7.56 -16.27 22.21
CA PHE A 244 7.72 -17.72 22.34
C PHE A 244 8.39 -18.34 21.10
N LEU A 245 7.96 -17.99 19.89
CA LEU A 245 8.58 -18.50 18.65
C LEU A 245 10.04 -18.05 18.50
N THR A 246 10.32 -16.80 18.88
CA THR A 246 11.64 -16.17 18.85
C THR A 246 12.62 -16.88 19.79
N LYS A 247 12.15 -17.38 20.95
CA LYS A 247 12.97 -18.18 21.89
C LYS A 247 13.56 -19.44 21.23
N PHE A 248 12.91 -19.97 20.20
CA PHE A 248 13.37 -21.14 19.45
C PHE A 248 14.02 -20.77 18.10
N ASP A 249 14.28 -19.49 17.83
CA ASP A 249 14.89 -19.02 16.59
C ASP A 249 14.16 -19.50 15.31
N LEU A 250 12.83 -19.56 15.37
CA LEU A 250 11.99 -20.13 14.30
C LEU A 250 11.63 -19.14 13.19
N ILE A 251 11.92 -17.85 13.39
CA ILE A 251 11.53 -16.77 12.48
C ILE A 251 12.80 -16.12 11.96
N GLU A 252 12.88 -15.97 10.64
CA GLU A 252 13.99 -15.27 9.99
C GLU A 252 13.59 -13.84 9.64
N TYR A 253 12.46 -13.72 8.92
CA TYR A 253 11.91 -12.46 8.45
C TYR A 253 10.40 -12.38 8.70
N PHE A 254 9.95 -11.17 9.06
CA PHE A 254 8.59 -10.73 8.79
C PHE A 254 8.60 -9.74 7.64
N ILE A 255 7.93 -10.07 6.55
CA ILE A 255 7.80 -9.25 5.36
C ILE A 255 6.38 -8.70 5.32
N ILE A 256 6.28 -7.38 5.36
CA ILE A 256 5.03 -6.64 5.16
C ILE A 256 5.10 -5.84 3.86
N THR A 257 3.95 -5.41 3.35
CA THR A 257 3.87 -4.55 2.17
C THR A 257 3.41 -3.14 2.53
N ASN A 258 3.54 -2.19 1.59
CA ASN A 258 3.08 -0.83 1.83
C ASN A 258 1.55 -0.68 2.00
N SER A 259 0.78 -1.75 1.78
CA SER A 259 -0.63 -1.84 2.22
C SER A 259 -0.77 -1.84 3.74
N GLU A 260 0.26 -2.28 4.47
CA GLU A 260 0.28 -2.45 5.92
C GLU A 260 1.12 -1.37 6.63
N CYS A 261 1.55 -0.31 5.91
CA CYS A 261 2.33 0.80 6.49
C CYS A 261 1.68 1.44 7.72
N ILE A 262 0.34 1.50 7.75
CA ILE A 262 -0.42 2.10 8.85
C ILE A 262 -0.71 1.13 10.00
N SER A 263 -0.44 -0.17 9.84
CA SER A 263 -0.78 -1.18 10.83
C SER A 263 0.36 -2.16 11.07
N GLN A 264 1.41 -1.67 11.73
CA GLN A 264 2.54 -2.50 12.14
C GLN A 264 2.35 -2.95 13.57
N GLU A 265 1.96 -4.21 13.74
CA GLU A 265 1.71 -4.81 15.05
C GLU A 265 2.96 -4.74 15.93
N LEU A 266 2.76 -4.62 17.25
CA LEU A 266 3.82 -4.34 18.22
C LEU A 266 5.00 -5.32 18.13
N TYR A 267 4.73 -6.59 17.85
CA TYR A 267 5.77 -7.62 17.75
C TYR A 267 6.76 -7.39 16.59
N LEU A 268 6.42 -6.61 15.57
CA LEU A 268 7.33 -6.29 14.47
C LEU A 268 8.46 -5.35 14.92
N SER A 269 8.16 -4.43 15.84
CA SER A 269 9.11 -3.39 16.27
C SER A 269 9.71 -3.65 17.64
N ASN A 270 8.97 -4.31 18.53
CA ASN A 270 9.36 -4.52 19.91
C ASN A 270 8.94 -5.93 20.30
N THR A 271 9.84 -6.91 20.19
CA THR A 271 9.63 -8.27 20.71
C THR A 271 10.78 -8.61 21.66
N PRO A 272 10.49 -9.11 22.87
CA PRO A 272 11.55 -9.59 23.75
C PRO A 272 12.38 -10.68 23.07
N ASN A 273 13.71 -10.50 23.09
CA ASN A 273 14.69 -11.37 22.41
C ASN A 273 14.58 -11.38 20.88
N LYS A 274 14.00 -10.34 20.24
CA LYS A 274 13.91 -10.24 18.78
C LYS A 274 15.25 -10.62 18.12
N ASN A 275 15.23 -11.71 17.37
CA ASN A 275 16.38 -12.24 16.64
C ASN A 275 16.07 -12.45 15.14
N PHE A 276 14.91 -11.98 14.70
CA PHE A 276 14.48 -11.92 13.31
C PHE A 276 14.56 -10.48 12.78
N LYS A 277 14.50 -10.33 11.46
CA LYS A 277 14.40 -9.02 10.80
C LYS A 277 12.97 -8.72 10.35
N THR A 278 12.62 -7.45 10.28
CA THR A 278 11.38 -6.97 9.65
C THR A 278 11.70 -6.19 8.39
N ALA A 279 10.97 -6.48 7.32
CA ALA A 279 11.15 -5.86 6.03
C ALA A 279 9.83 -5.30 5.50
N LEU A 280 9.87 -4.07 4.97
CA LEU A 280 8.78 -3.48 4.20
C LEU A 280 9.12 -3.54 2.72
N VAL A 281 8.33 -4.31 1.97
CA VAL A 281 8.41 -4.39 0.51
C VAL A 281 7.43 -3.38 -0.10
N TRP A 282 7.98 -2.40 -0.80
CA TRP A 282 7.16 -1.44 -1.54
C TRP A 282 6.80 -2.05 -2.89
N TYR A 283 5.54 -2.38 -3.12
CA TYR A 283 5.06 -2.82 -4.44
C TYR A 283 4.59 -1.65 -5.31
N SER A 284 4.79 -0.42 -4.85
CA SER A 284 4.41 0.80 -5.55
C SER A 284 5.18 2.00 -5.03
N THR A 285 5.35 3.01 -5.88
CA THR A 285 5.96 4.32 -5.60
C THR A 285 4.92 5.42 -5.34
N ASN A 286 3.62 5.11 -5.46
CA ASN A 286 2.50 6.07 -5.34
C ASN A 286 2.16 6.53 -3.90
N SER A 287 3.09 6.38 -2.95
CA SER A 287 2.88 6.80 -1.55
C SER A 287 3.39 8.22 -1.27
N LYS A 288 4.23 8.76 -2.15
CA LYS A 288 4.64 10.17 -2.14
C LYS A 288 3.51 11.03 -2.69
N LEU A 289 3.12 12.05 -1.92
CA LEU A 289 2.03 12.95 -2.28
C LEU A 289 2.44 13.92 -3.38
N PHE A 290 1.44 14.40 -4.13
CA PHE A 290 1.70 15.31 -5.24
C PHE A 290 2.08 16.70 -4.72
N LYS A 291 2.94 17.40 -5.47
CA LYS A 291 3.26 18.80 -5.23
C LYS A 291 2.51 19.68 -6.22
N TYR A 292 1.72 20.63 -5.72
CA TYR A 292 1.00 21.57 -6.58
C TYR A 292 1.88 22.80 -6.89
N LYS A 293 1.65 23.47 -8.02
CA LYS A 293 2.30 24.76 -8.28
C LYS A 293 1.81 25.79 -7.25
N LYS A 294 2.72 26.59 -6.68
CA LYS A 294 2.42 27.57 -5.59
C LYS A 294 1.25 28.52 -5.86
N LYS A 295 1.00 28.85 -7.14
CA LYS A 295 -0.13 29.71 -7.52
C LYS A 295 -1.51 29.08 -7.27
N TYR A 296 -1.59 27.76 -7.14
CA TYR A 296 -2.82 27.01 -6.84
C TYR A 296 -2.93 26.64 -5.37
N ALA A 297 -1.81 26.34 -4.73
CA ALA A 297 -1.74 25.87 -3.35
C ALA A 297 -0.58 26.54 -2.62
N ASP A 298 -0.84 27.07 -1.43
CA ASP A 298 0.19 27.45 -0.47
C ASP A 298 -0.36 27.13 0.94
N PRO A 299 0.28 26.22 1.68
CA PRO A 299 1.40 25.35 1.30
C PRO A 299 1.02 24.35 0.20
N ASN A 300 2.02 23.82 -0.51
CA ASN A 300 1.83 23.07 -1.76
C ASN A 300 2.31 21.61 -1.74
N GLU A 301 2.78 21.12 -0.59
CA GLU A 301 3.29 19.76 -0.41
C GLU A 301 3.09 19.31 1.04
N THR A 302 2.76 18.03 1.24
CA THR A 302 2.58 17.41 2.57
C THR A 302 2.96 15.93 2.52
N SER A 303 3.01 15.26 3.66
CA SER A 303 3.21 13.81 3.77
C SER A 303 2.06 13.18 4.55
N PHE A 304 1.74 11.92 4.27
CA PHE A 304 0.82 11.17 5.11
C PHE A 304 1.40 10.97 6.53
N PRO A 305 0.71 11.39 7.60
CA PRO A 305 1.26 11.37 8.96
C PRO A 305 1.72 9.98 9.41
N TRP A 306 1.01 8.92 9.02
CA TRP A 306 1.35 7.56 9.42
C TRP A 306 2.63 7.02 8.78
N LEU A 307 3.10 7.57 7.66
CA LEU A 307 4.35 7.10 7.04
C LEU A 307 5.58 7.37 7.92
N LYS A 308 5.53 8.43 8.75
CA LYS A 308 6.55 8.75 9.76
C LYS A 308 6.56 7.77 10.94
N LEU A 309 5.51 6.95 11.07
CA LEU A 309 5.38 5.96 12.15
C LEU A 309 5.89 4.58 11.74
N ILE A 310 6.34 4.41 10.48
CA ILE A 310 6.85 3.13 10.00
C ILE A 310 8.13 2.78 10.76
N ASN A 311 8.17 1.58 11.31
CA ASN A 311 9.32 1.03 12.03
C ASN A 311 9.60 -0.41 11.57
N VAL A 312 10.57 -0.55 10.67
CA VAL A 312 11.08 -1.83 10.17
C VAL A 312 12.61 -1.81 10.16
N ASP A 313 13.24 -2.98 10.10
CA ASP A 313 14.70 -3.03 9.98
C ASP A 313 15.15 -2.69 8.55
N LEU A 314 14.36 -3.10 7.55
CA LEU A 314 14.70 -2.99 6.12
C LEU A 314 13.53 -2.43 5.29
N HIS A 315 13.83 -1.62 4.28
CA HIS A 315 12.92 -1.36 3.15
C HIS A 315 13.51 -1.88 1.85
N PHE A 316 12.68 -2.55 1.05
CA PHE A 316 12.96 -2.89 -0.34
C PHE A 316 12.17 -1.96 -1.24
N ILE A 317 12.89 -1.08 -1.94
CA ILE A 317 12.35 0.06 -2.69
C ILE A 317 12.75 -0.01 -4.17
N TRP A 318 12.06 0.77 -4.99
CA TRP A 318 12.21 0.70 -6.44
C TRP A 318 13.42 1.46 -6.95
N ASN A 319 13.63 2.69 -6.48
CA ASN A 319 14.63 3.58 -7.04
C ASN A 319 15.14 4.64 -6.05
N LEU A 320 16.01 5.51 -6.56
CA LEU A 320 16.66 6.56 -5.77
C LEU A 320 15.67 7.64 -5.28
N ASP A 321 14.63 7.98 -6.06
CA ASP A 321 13.60 8.92 -5.61
C ASP A 321 12.92 8.44 -4.33
N GLN A 322 12.48 7.18 -4.32
CA GLN A 322 11.82 6.58 -3.16
C GLN A 322 12.77 6.50 -1.96
N LYS A 323 14.07 6.26 -2.20
CA LYS A 323 15.09 6.28 -1.15
C LYS A 323 15.18 7.66 -0.50
N ASN A 324 15.37 8.70 -1.31
CA ASN A 324 15.51 10.07 -0.84
C ASN A 324 14.26 10.51 -0.07
N TRP A 325 13.07 10.20 -0.62
CA TRP A 325 11.80 10.50 0.03
C TRP A 325 11.66 9.82 1.41
N LEU A 326 12.05 8.55 1.56
CA LEU A 326 12.02 7.89 2.87
C LEU A 326 13.02 8.47 3.86
N VAL A 327 14.18 8.92 3.38
CA VAL A 327 15.16 9.65 4.20
C VAL A 327 14.57 10.99 4.67
N ASP A 328 13.90 11.73 3.78
CA ASP A 328 13.24 13.00 4.11
C ASP A 328 12.10 12.82 5.12
N LEU A 329 11.43 11.66 5.09
CA LEU A 329 10.45 11.27 6.12
C LEU A 329 11.08 10.90 7.47
N GLY A 330 12.40 10.82 7.55
CA GLY A 330 13.16 10.50 8.76
C GLY A 330 13.32 9.00 9.03
N SER A 331 13.14 8.13 8.03
CA SER A 331 13.34 6.69 8.18
C SER A 331 14.78 6.40 8.66
N GLN A 332 14.90 5.54 9.68
CA GLN A 332 16.18 5.09 10.24
C GLN A 332 16.53 3.65 9.79
N SER A 333 15.64 3.04 9.02
CA SER A 333 15.77 1.68 8.51
C SER A 333 16.87 1.59 7.44
N GLU A 334 17.40 0.39 7.21
CA GLU A 334 18.25 0.15 6.04
C GLU A 334 17.41 0.21 4.76
N LEU A 335 17.87 0.94 3.74
CA LEU A 335 17.15 1.14 2.48
C LEU A 335 17.87 0.42 1.34
N LYS A 336 17.24 -0.61 0.77
CA LYS A 336 17.75 -1.39 -0.37
C LYS A 336 16.97 -1.09 -1.64
N ILE A 337 17.65 -0.48 -2.62
CA ILE A 337 17.11 -0.30 -3.96
C ILE A 337 17.22 -1.65 -4.68
N PHE A 338 16.06 -2.22 -5.02
CA PHE A 338 15.96 -3.50 -5.71
C PHE A 338 15.50 -3.33 -7.16
N GLY A 339 14.71 -2.29 -7.43
CA GLY A 339 13.94 -2.16 -8.67
C GLY A 339 12.46 -2.45 -8.43
N PRO A 340 11.64 -2.39 -9.49
CA PRO A 340 10.21 -2.61 -9.39
C PRO A 340 9.85 -4.00 -8.86
N ILE A 341 9.03 -4.04 -7.80
CA ILE A 341 8.54 -5.28 -7.18
C ILE A 341 7.05 -5.39 -7.46
N LEU A 342 6.68 -6.19 -8.46
CA LEU A 342 5.29 -6.38 -8.85
C LEU A 342 4.70 -7.65 -8.24
N LEU A 343 3.45 -7.56 -7.77
CA LEU A 343 2.70 -8.69 -7.23
C LEU A 343 1.84 -9.40 -8.29
N GLU A 344 1.91 -8.94 -9.55
CA GLU A 344 1.17 -9.51 -10.66
C GLU A 344 1.73 -10.86 -11.10
N ASN A 345 0.92 -11.60 -11.87
CA ASN A 345 1.38 -12.83 -12.49
C ASN A 345 2.08 -12.51 -13.83
N PRO A 346 3.41 -12.70 -13.93
CA PRO A 346 4.16 -12.33 -15.13
C PRO A 346 3.96 -13.29 -16.32
N TYR A 347 3.32 -14.43 -16.08
CA TYR A 347 3.07 -15.42 -17.12
C TYR A 347 1.74 -15.18 -17.85
N LYS A 348 0.95 -14.20 -17.40
CA LYS A 348 -0.26 -13.75 -18.10
C LYS A 348 0.11 -12.94 -19.34
N LYS A 349 -0.03 -13.57 -20.51
CA LYS A 349 0.26 -13.00 -21.83
C LYS A 349 -1.01 -12.87 -22.65
N ALA A 350 -1.00 -11.98 -23.64
CA ALA A 350 -2.07 -11.93 -24.62
C ALA A 350 -1.84 -12.93 -25.75
N ASP A 351 -2.91 -13.24 -26.48
CA ASP A 351 -2.86 -14.09 -27.66
C ASP A 351 -2.21 -13.31 -28.83
N SER A 352 -0.94 -13.60 -29.12
CA SER A 352 -0.13 -13.02 -30.22
C SER A 352 0.12 -11.49 -30.16
N ASN A 353 0.86 -10.96 -31.15
CA ASN A 353 1.40 -9.59 -31.15
C ASN A 353 0.30 -8.52 -31.01
N ILE A 354 0.17 -7.95 -29.81
CA ILE A 354 -0.78 -6.86 -29.50
C ILE A 354 -0.49 -5.62 -30.37
N PHE A 355 0.79 -5.34 -30.59
CA PHE A 355 1.28 -4.11 -31.20
C PHE A 355 1.56 -4.29 -32.68
N ASN A 356 1.34 -3.23 -33.46
CA ASN A 356 1.61 -3.25 -34.88
C ASN A 356 3.00 -2.63 -35.14
N GLU A 357 3.91 -3.42 -35.70
CA GLU A 357 5.31 -3.04 -35.96
C GLU A 357 5.44 -1.82 -36.89
N GLU A 358 4.47 -1.60 -37.78
CA GLU A 358 4.49 -0.49 -38.74
C GLU A 358 4.00 0.84 -38.14
N TYR A 359 3.47 0.84 -36.91
CA TYR A 359 2.87 2.03 -36.30
C TYR A 359 3.71 2.49 -35.12
N PHE A 360 3.69 3.80 -34.89
CA PHE A 360 4.13 4.35 -33.61
C PHE A 360 3.12 4.00 -32.52
N ASN A 361 3.50 3.11 -31.60
CA ASN A 361 2.60 2.55 -30.60
C ASN A 361 2.71 3.31 -29.27
N ILE A 362 1.65 4.03 -28.92
CA ILE A 362 1.49 4.68 -27.62
C ILE A 362 0.59 3.81 -26.75
N ILE A 363 1.00 3.55 -25.52
CA ILE A 363 0.13 2.92 -24.51
C ILE A 363 -0.17 3.87 -23.37
N ILE A 364 -1.44 3.97 -23.01
CA ILE A 364 -1.94 4.67 -21.84
C ILE A 364 -2.21 3.65 -20.74
N PHE A 365 -1.50 3.77 -19.61
CA PHE A 365 -1.84 3.05 -18.39
C PHE A 365 -2.67 3.95 -17.49
N ASP A 366 -3.94 3.60 -17.36
CA ASP A 366 -4.91 4.49 -16.74
C ASP A 366 -5.39 4.01 -15.37
N VAL A 367 -5.76 5.00 -14.55
CA VAL A 367 -6.48 4.82 -13.30
C VAL A 367 -7.95 5.11 -13.57
N THR A 368 -8.75 4.05 -13.66
CA THR A 368 -10.20 4.15 -13.90
C THR A 368 -10.83 5.05 -12.83
N PRO A 369 -11.47 6.17 -13.21
CA PRO A 369 -12.04 7.11 -12.26
C PRO A 369 -13.19 6.43 -11.52
N VAL A 370 -13.23 6.59 -10.20
CA VAL A 370 -14.37 6.13 -9.39
C VAL A 370 -15.48 7.16 -9.40
N SER A 371 -16.71 6.76 -9.06
CA SER A 371 -17.81 7.71 -8.99
C SER A 371 -17.54 8.79 -7.93
N PRO A 372 -18.07 10.03 -8.10
CA PRO A 372 -17.79 11.14 -7.19
C PRO A 372 -18.03 10.81 -5.71
N LYS A 373 -19.06 10.00 -5.42
CA LYS A 373 -19.41 9.53 -4.07
C LYS A 373 -18.28 8.71 -3.42
N PHE A 374 -17.62 7.84 -4.18
CA PHE A 374 -16.49 7.05 -3.69
C PHE A 374 -15.20 7.86 -3.71
N HIS A 375 -15.03 8.75 -4.69
CA HIS A 375 -13.78 9.47 -4.91
C HIS A 375 -13.32 10.30 -3.70
N ALA A 376 -14.24 11.07 -3.11
CA ALA A 376 -13.98 11.92 -1.95
C ALA A 376 -13.52 11.15 -0.70
N THR A 377 -13.80 9.85 -0.63
CA THR A 377 -13.50 9.02 0.55
C THR A 377 -12.15 8.29 0.44
N PHE A 378 -11.78 7.87 -0.77
CA PHE A 378 -10.67 6.93 -0.97
C PHE A 378 -9.41 7.57 -1.59
N PHE A 379 -9.58 8.57 -2.47
CA PHE A 379 -8.47 9.06 -3.28
C PHE A 379 -7.82 10.34 -2.75
N SER A 380 -8.26 10.80 -1.58
CA SER A 380 -7.72 11.94 -0.82
C SER A 380 -7.11 13.01 -1.74
N HIS A 381 -5.78 13.13 -1.77
CA HIS A 381 -5.01 14.13 -2.52
C HIS A 381 -4.97 13.93 -4.05
N SER A 382 -5.18 12.70 -4.53
CA SER A 382 -5.18 12.39 -5.97
C SER A 382 -6.52 12.67 -6.65
N TYR A 383 -7.55 13.06 -5.87
CA TYR A 383 -8.91 13.22 -6.34
C TYR A 383 -9.11 14.26 -7.44
N ILE A 384 -8.18 15.21 -7.58
CA ILE A 384 -8.27 16.17 -8.67
C ILE A 384 -7.87 15.49 -9.97
N PHE A 385 -6.85 14.64 -9.97
CA PHE A 385 -6.26 14.07 -11.19
C PHE A 385 -6.94 12.80 -11.66
N TYR A 386 -7.44 11.98 -10.73
CA TYR A 386 -8.23 10.79 -11.06
C TYR A 386 -9.72 11.10 -11.19
N SER A 387 -10.06 12.37 -11.42
CA SER A 387 -11.41 12.80 -11.74
C SER A 387 -11.77 12.34 -13.16
N LEU A 388 -13.07 12.12 -13.38
CA LEU A 388 -13.60 11.73 -14.68
C LEU A 388 -13.10 12.64 -15.82
N GLU A 389 -13.23 13.95 -15.64
CA GLU A 389 -12.83 14.96 -16.63
C GLU A 389 -11.34 14.85 -16.98
N ASN A 390 -10.48 14.77 -15.97
CA ASN A 390 -9.03 14.76 -16.19
C ASN A 390 -8.55 13.44 -16.78
N THR A 391 -9.13 12.32 -16.35
CA THR A 391 -8.82 11.02 -16.94
C THR A 391 -9.26 10.94 -18.41
N ILE A 392 -10.46 11.42 -18.76
CA ILE A 392 -10.90 11.54 -20.17
C ILE A 392 -9.95 12.44 -20.97
N LYS A 393 -9.48 13.54 -20.36
CA LYS A 393 -8.58 14.49 -21.02
C LYS A 393 -7.22 13.87 -21.38
N ILE A 394 -6.65 13.01 -20.52
CA ILE A 394 -5.44 12.24 -20.83
C ILE A 394 -5.59 11.46 -22.13
N ILE A 395 -6.73 10.80 -22.30
CA ILE A 395 -7.03 9.97 -23.47
C ILE A 395 -7.27 10.85 -24.70
N ASN A 396 -8.18 11.83 -24.61
CA ASN A 396 -8.52 12.71 -25.73
C ASN A 396 -7.32 13.49 -26.26
N ASP A 397 -6.46 14.04 -25.39
CA ASP A 397 -5.29 14.78 -25.84
C ASP A 397 -4.30 13.91 -26.62
N THR A 398 -4.22 12.61 -26.29
CA THR A 398 -3.40 11.62 -26.99
C THR A 398 -4.03 11.18 -28.31
N LEU A 399 -5.35 10.93 -28.32
CA LEU A 399 -6.10 10.59 -29.54
C LEU A 399 -6.06 11.72 -30.56
N ASP A 400 -6.23 12.96 -30.09
CA ASP A 400 -6.12 14.17 -30.91
C ASP A 400 -4.74 14.28 -31.57
N TRP A 401 -3.67 13.98 -30.82
CA TRP A 401 -2.32 13.97 -31.37
C TRP A 401 -2.14 12.89 -32.43
N ALA A 402 -2.64 11.68 -32.18
CA ALA A 402 -2.49 10.54 -33.08
C ALA A 402 -3.31 10.66 -34.37
N LYS A 403 -4.32 11.55 -34.39
CA LYS A 403 -5.17 11.79 -35.55
C LYS A 403 -4.32 12.15 -36.78
N ASN A 404 -4.56 11.44 -37.89
CA ASN A 404 -3.85 11.59 -39.16
C ASN A 404 -2.35 11.24 -39.14
N LYS A 405 -1.86 10.56 -38.10
CA LYS A 405 -0.50 10.02 -38.03
C LYS A 405 -0.54 8.49 -38.17
N LYS A 406 0.59 7.88 -38.58
CA LYS A 406 0.78 6.41 -38.56
C LYS A 406 1.08 5.96 -37.12
N ALA A 407 0.13 6.24 -36.22
CA ALA A 407 0.23 5.98 -34.79
C ALA A 407 -1.00 5.24 -34.28
N LYS A 408 -0.82 4.38 -33.29
CA LYS A 408 -1.91 3.66 -32.60
C LYS A 408 -1.86 3.95 -31.12
N VAL A 409 -3.04 4.19 -30.55
CA VAL A 409 -3.20 4.41 -29.11
C VAL A 409 -3.83 3.17 -28.50
N TYR A 410 -3.12 2.60 -27.54
CA TYR A 410 -3.54 1.48 -26.73
C TYR A 410 -3.86 1.96 -25.33
N MET A 411 -4.77 1.28 -24.65
CA MET A 411 -5.07 1.57 -23.26
C MET A 411 -5.19 0.28 -22.47
N LYS A 412 -4.60 0.29 -21.27
CA LYS A 412 -4.77 -0.75 -20.28
C LYS A 412 -5.29 -0.16 -18.96
N ASN A 413 -6.40 -0.71 -18.49
CA ASN A 413 -6.91 -0.43 -17.15
C ASN A 413 -6.05 -1.11 -16.08
N LYS A 414 -5.95 -0.47 -14.91
CA LYS A 414 -5.27 -1.06 -13.74
C LYS A 414 -5.99 -2.30 -13.20
N ARG A 415 -7.32 -2.35 -13.29
CA ARG A 415 -8.19 -3.43 -12.79
C ARG A 415 -9.42 -3.57 -13.67
N GLU A 416 -10.19 -4.62 -13.44
CA GLU A 416 -11.53 -4.76 -13.98
C GLU A 416 -12.42 -3.58 -13.56
N THR A 417 -13.21 -3.08 -14.51
CA THR A 417 -14.23 -2.06 -14.24
C THR A 417 -15.40 -2.72 -13.51
N THR A 418 -15.78 -2.14 -12.39
CA THR A 418 -16.90 -2.58 -11.52
C THR A 418 -17.84 -1.41 -11.22
N GLU A 419 -18.95 -1.66 -10.52
CA GLU A 419 -19.99 -0.65 -10.22
C GLU A 419 -19.51 0.58 -9.42
N ILE A 420 -18.35 0.51 -8.76
CA ILE A 420 -17.77 1.66 -8.05
C ILE A 420 -17.16 2.68 -9.02
N HIS A 421 -16.87 2.27 -10.26
CA HIS A 421 -16.23 3.07 -11.28
C HIS A 421 -17.23 3.94 -12.04
N SER A 422 -16.75 5.00 -12.68
CA SER A 422 -17.60 5.89 -13.46
C SER A 422 -18.16 5.19 -14.70
N ARG A 423 -19.49 5.08 -14.79
CA ARG A 423 -20.18 4.57 -15.97
C ARG A 423 -19.93 5.43 -17.20
N GLU A 424 -19.95 6.75 -17.03
CA GLU A 424 -19.68 7.72 -18.11
C GLU A 424 -18.27 7.50 -18.70
N TYR A 425 -17.29 7.17 -17.86
CA TYR A 425 -15.96 6.82 -18.33
C TYR A 425 -15.97 5.54 -19.15
N ALA A 426 -16.62 4.47 -18.66
CA ALA A 426 -16.72 3.21 -19.38
C ALA A 426 -17.38 3.38 -20.76
N GLU A 427 -18.48 4.13 -20.83
CA GLU A 427 -19.19 4.46 -22.07
C GLU A 427 -18.31 5.27 -23.04
N PHE A 428 -17.50 6.21 -22.52
CA PHE A 428 -16.52 6.94 -23.33
C PHE A 428 -15.46 6.00 -23.94
N ILE A 429 -14.90 5.09 -23.14
CA ILE A 429 -13.91 4.11 -23.62
C ILE A 429 -14.52 3.19 -24.69
N GLU A 430 -15.71 2.64 -24.45
CA GLU A 430 -16.43 1.79 -25.41
C GLU A 430 -16.66 2.52 -26.73
N LYS A 431 -17.04 3.79 -26.68
CA LYS A 431 -17.22 4.63 -27.87
C LYS A 431 -15.90 4.79 -28.65
N CYS A 432 -14.79 5.08 -27.98
CA CYS A 432 -13.48 5.21 -28.64
C CYS A 432 -13.02 3.88 -29.28
N ILE A 433 -13.30 2.75 -28.63
CA ILE A 433 -13.03 1.41 -29.17
C ILE A 433 -13.90 1.13 -30.40
N ALA A 434 -15.21 1.39 -30.31
CA ALA A 434 -16.14 1.20 -31.42
C ALA A 434 -15.77 2.05 -32.65
N GLN A 435 -15.21 3.24 -32.41
CA GLN A 435 -14.69 4.14 -33.45
C GLN A 435 -13.28 3.77 -33.94
N ARG A 436 -12.66 2.70 -33.42
CA ARG A 436 -11.30 2.25 -33.73
C ARG A 436 -10.22 3.30 -33.45
N GLN A 437 -10.49 4.24 -32.56
CA GLN A 437 -9.53 5.26 -32.13
C GLN A 437 -8.63 4.74 -31.01
N LEU A 438 -9.15 3.80 -30.22
CA LEU A 438 -8.48 3.25 -29.05
C LEU A 438 -8.50 1.72 -29.09
N HIS A 439 -7.35 1.11 -28.83
CA HIS A 439 -7.21 -0.33 -28.69
C HIS A 439 -7.13 -0.71 -27.21
N HIS A 440 -8.07 -1.53 -26.73
CA HIS A 440 -8.08 -1.95 -25.33
C HIS A 440 -7.25 -3.22 -25.11
N ILE A 441 -6.39 -3.19 -24.09
CA ILE A 441 -5.63 -4.34 -23.59
C ILE A 441 -6.27 -4.79 -22.28
N ASN A 442 -6.51 -6.09 -22.14
CA ASN A 442 -7.14 -6.65 -20.95
C ASN A 442 -6.32 -6.31 -19.68
N TYR A 443 -7.01 -6.03 -18.58
CA TYR A 443 -6.42 -5.60 -17.32
C TYR A 443 -5.54 -6.67 -16.68
N ASP A 444 -5.74 -7.94 -17.01
CA ASP A 444 -5.03 -9.10 -16.44
C ASP A 444 -3.74 -9.45 -17.20
N ILE A 445 -3.50 -8.87 -18.37
CA ILE A 445 -2.23 -9.02 -19.11
C ILE A 445 -1.10 -8.43 -18.28
N SER A 446 0.02 -9.14 -18.18
CA SER A 446 1.20 -8.66 -17.46
C SER A 446 1.76 -7.39 -18.09
N ILE A 447 2.14 -6.44 -17.24
CA ILE A 447 2.79 -5.22 -17.66
C ILE A 447 4.20 -5.53 -18.21
N ASP A 448 4.90 -6.54 -17.68
CA ASP A 448 6.17 -7.02 -18.25
C ASP A 448 5.99 -7.40 -19.71
N PHE A 449 5.00 -8.26 -20.02
CA PHE A 449 4.73 -8.69 -21.38
C PHE A 449 4.48 -7.51 -22.34
N ILE A 450 3.75 -6.50 -21.87
CA ILE A 450 3.44 -5.31 -22.65
C ILE A 450 4.70 -4.48 -22.90
N LEU A 451 5.52 -4.26 -21.87
CA LEU A 451 6.74 -3.47 -21.99
C LEU A 451 7.83 -4.22 -22.78
N ASP A 452 7.88 -5.54 -22.73
CA ASP A 452 8.78 -6.34 -23.57
C ASP A 452 8.38 -6.31 -25.05
N SER A 453 7.16 -5.85 -25.36
CA SER A 453 6.65 -5.75 -26.72
C SER A 453 7.06 -4.43 -27.43
N LYS A 454 6.60 -4.26 -28.68
CA LYS A 454 6.80 -3.06 -29.52
C LYS A 454 5.97 -1.85 -29.04
N VAL A 455 6.32 -1.35 -27.85
CA VAL A 455 5.83 -0.08 -27.32
C VAL A 455 6.89 1.00 -27.57
N ASP A 456 6.50 2.09 -28.20
CA ASP A 456 7.38 3.23 -28.48
C ASP A 456 7.28 4.32 -27.39
N PHE A 457 6.09 4.48 -26.80
CA PHE A 457 5.87 5.46 -25.75
C PHE A 457 4.81 5.02 -24.73
N VAL A 458 5.09 5.25 -23.44
CA VAL A 458 4.20 4.93 -22.33
C VAL A 458 3.68 6.23 -21.70
N LEU A 459 2.37 6.46 -21.75
CA LEU A 459 1.73 7.58 -21.09
C LEU A 459 1.05 7.10 -19.80
N CYS A 460 1.25 7.83 -18.71
CA CYS A 460 0.73 7.49 -17.40
C CYS A 460 0.00 8.69 -16.78
N SER A 461 -1.07 8.41 -16.04
CA SER A 461 -1.61 9.41 -15.09
C SER A 461 -0.49 9.87 -14.13
N PRO A 462 -0.56 11.09 -13.57
CA PRO A 462 0.51 11.63 -12.76
C PRO A 462 0.95 10.69 -11.63
N PHE A 463 2.26 10.47 -11.56
CA PHE A 463 2.97 9.77 -10.49
C PHE A 463 2.46 8.34 -10.18
N THR A 464 1.91 7.65 -11.18
CA THR A 464 1.65 6.21 -11.08
C THR A 464 2.96 5.43 -11.15
N SER A 465 3.00 4.25 -10.53
CA SER A 465 4.22 3.44 -10.50
C SER A 465 4.63 2.90 -11.88
N VAL A 466 3.72 2.86 -12.85
CA VAL A 466 3.98 2.28 -14.18
C VAL A 466 5.04 3.05 -14.97
N SER A 467 5.13 4.37 -14.81
CA SER A 467 6.19 5.15 -15.48
C SER A 467 7.59 4.74 -15.00
N ASN A 468 7.76 4.47 -13.70
CA ASN A 468 9.00 3.93 -13.10
C ASN A 468 9.31 2.54 -13.63
N PHE A 469 8.28 1.72 -13.80
CA PHE A 469 8.46 0.40 -14.38
C PHE A 469 8.85 0.43 -15.86
N ALA A 470 8.24 1.32 -16.66
CA ALA A 470 8.60 1.53 -18.05
C ALA A 470 10.05 2.00 -18.22
N ALA A 471 10.49 2.92 -17.36
CA ALA A 471 11.88 3.40 -17.37
C ALA A 471 12.88 2.31 -17.01
N TYR A 472 12.56 1.46 -16.02
CA TYR A 472 13.34 0.28 -15.68
C TYR A 472 13.53 -0.65 -16.89
N HIS A 473 12.48 -0.80 -17.71
CA HIS A 473 12.47 -1.51 -19.00
C HIS A 473 13.06 -0.72 -20.18
N GLN A 474 13.73 0.40 -19.92
CA GLN A 474 14.32 1.30 -20.94
C GLN A 474 13.30 1.83 -21.96
N LYS A 475 12.02 1.91 -21.59
CA LYS A 475 10.97 2.52 -22.41
C LYS A 475 10.83 4.00 -22.08
N LYS A 476 10.55 4.78 -23.12
CA LYS A 476 10.19 6.19 -22.95
C LYS A 476 8.81 6.29 -22.32
N SER A 477 8.73 6.99 -21.19
CA SER A 477 7.51 7.12 -20.42
C SER A 477 7.29 8.53 -19.91
N ALA A 478 6.03 8.92 -19.73
CA ALA A 478 5.71 10.23 -19.18
C ALA A 478 4.58 10.21 -18.17
N TYR A 479 4.76 10.99 -17.11
CA TYR A 479 3.66 11.47 -16.28
C TYR A 479 2.99 12.64 -16.99
N TYR A 480 1.68 12.54 -17.21
CA TYR A 480 0.93 13.61 -17.88
C TYR A 480 -0.07 14.29 -16.94
N ASP A 481 0.18 15.57 -16.64
CA ASP A 481 -0.76 16.46 -15.97
C ASP A 481 -1.57 17.23 -17.02
N PRO A 482 -2.82 16.84 -17.33
CA PRO A 482 -3.63 17.47 -18.37
C PRO A 482 -4.14 18.87 -17.99
N VAL A 483 -4.02 19.29 -16.73
CA VAL A 483 -4.52 20.58 -16.23
C VAL A 483 -3.41 21.54 -15.80
N SER A 484 -2.15 21.11 -15.89
CA SER A 484 -0.96 21.95 -15.66
C SER A 484 -0.89 22.60 -14.28
N VAL A 485 -1.38 21.90 -13.25
CA VAL A 485 -1.42 22.37 -11.85
C VAL A 485 -0.37 21.73 -10.94
N LEU A 486 0.31 20.68 -11.40
CA LEU A 486 1.35 19.95 -10.66
C LEU A 486 2.74 20.49 -10.94
N GLU A 487 3.62 20.31 -9.95
CA GLU A 487 5.05 20.43 -10.07
C GLU A 487 5.66 19.03 -9.97
N CYS A 488 6.67 18.72 -10.79
CA CYS A 488 7.40 17.46 -10.66
C CYS A 488 8.22 17.48 -9.36
N ASN A 489 7.82 16.71 -8.36
CA ASN A 489 8.58 16.50 -7.13
C ASN A 489 9.25 15.11 -7.07
N PHE A 490 9.33 14.41 -8.21
CA PHE A 490 9.96 13.10 -8.33
C PHE A 490 11.28 13.24 -9.09
N VAL A 491 12.30 12.51 -8.65
CA VAL A 491 13.52 12.33 -9.43
C VAL A 491 13.18 11.40 -10.60
N LEU A 492 13.15 11.97 -11.81
CA LEU A 492 12.88 11.22 -13.03
C LEU A 492 14.14 10.47 -13.48
N GLU A 493 13.94 9.22 -13.91
CA GLU A 493 14.99 8.38 -14.49
C GLU A 493 15.24 8.73 -15.97
N ASN A 494 16.27 8.13 -16.55
CA ASN A 494 16.50 8.23 -17.99
C ASN A 494 15.27 7.71 -18.75
N ASN A 495 14.87 8.41 -19.81
CA ASN A 495 13.66 8.14 -20.60
C ASN A 495 12.33 8.42 -19.91
N GLN A 496 12.33 9.01 -18.71
CA GLN A 496 11.11 9.53 -18.09
C GLN A 496 10.92 11.02 -18.31
N PHE A 497 9.66 11.41 -18.48
CA PHE A 497 9.26 12.81 -18.63
C PHE A 497 8.12 13.17 -17.68
N PHE A 498 8.03 14.45 -17.36
CA PHE A 498 6.85 15.03 -16.73
C PHE A 498 6.31 16.11 -17.68
N LEU A 499 5.04 15.99 -18.05
CA LEU A 499 4.38 16.82 -19.04
C LEU A 499 3.24 17.59 -18.39
N SER A 500 3.28 18.91 -18.51
CA SER A 500 2.34 19.84 -17.91
C SER A 500 1.44 20.48 -18.98
N GLY A 501 0.40 19.76 -19.40
CA GLY A 501 -0.61 20.22 -20.36
C GLY A 501 -0.37 19.78 -21.80
N LYS A 502 -1.41 19.99 -22.63
CA LYS A 502 -1.50 19.43 -23.98
C LYS A 502 -0.34 19.81 -24.91
N SER A 503 0.14 21.05 -24.84
CA SER A 503 1.23 21.52 -25.71
C SER A 503 2.49 20.69 -25.47
N GLU A 504 2.93 20.55 -24.22
CA GLU A 504 4.14 19.79 -23.88
C GLU A 504 4.00 18.30 -24.27
N LEU A 505 2.79 17.74 -24.14
CA LEU A 505 2.50 16.38 -24.62
C LEU A 505 2.69 16.26 -26.14
N HIS A 506 2.08 17.17 -26.91
CA HIS A 506 2.15 17.12 -28.37
C HIS A 506 3.58 17.34 -28.86
N ASP A 507 4.30 18.31 -28.29
CA ASP A 507 5.69 18.62 -28.63
C ASP A 507 6.61 17.41 -28.40
N LEU A 508 6.47 16.72 -27.26
CA LEU A 508 7.26 15.54 -26.98
C LEU A 508 6.91 14.39 -27.93
N LEU A 509 5.62 14.10 -28.13
CA LEU A 509 5.18 13.00 -28.99
C LEU A 509 5.58 13.23 -30.45
N ASP A 510 5.51 14.47 -30.97
CA ASP A 510 6.00 14.80 -32.30
C ASP A 510 7.50 14.50 -32.45
N LYS A 511 8.31 14.88 -31.45
CA LYS A 511 9.74 14.53 -31.43
C LYS A 511 9.95 13.01 -31.47
N GLN A 512 9.22 12.25 -30.64
CA GLN A 512 9.34 10.79 -30.60
C GLN A 512 8.89 10.12 -31.91
N TYR A 513 7.83 10.64 -32.52
CA TYR A 513 7.31 10.15 -33.77
C TYR A 513 8.27 10.40 -34.94
N LEU A 514 8.92 11.56 -34.99
CA LEU A 514 9.96 11.83 -35.98
C LEU A 514 11.18 10.90 -35.84
N GLU A 515 11.56 10.54 -34.60
CA GLU A 515 12.59 9.53 -34.36
C GLU A 515 12.17 8.13 -34.83
N PHE A 516 10.88 7.78 -34.68
CA PHE A 516 10.32 6.53 -35.20
C PHE A 516 10.37 6.48 -36.74
N LEU A 517 9.91 7.53 -37.42
CA LEU A 517 9.94 7.59 -38.88
C LEU A 517 11.37 7.45 -39.44
N LYS A 518 12.37 8.05 -38.77
CA LYS A 518 13.78 7.93 -39.15
C LYS A 518 14.38 6.53 -39.01
N LYS A 519 13.70 5.59 -38.33
CA LYS A 519 14.15 4.20 -38.21
C LYS A 519 13.56 3.30 -39.31
N GLU A 520 12.47 3.73 -39.96
CA GLU A 520 11.87 3.00 -41.09
C GLU A 520 12.53 3.34 -42.44
N PHE A 521 13.28 4.44 -42.51
CA PHE A 521 14.07 4.87 -43.67
C PHE A 521 15.57 4.82 -43.32
#